data_AF-A0AAU4YEG0-F1
#
_entry.id   AF-A0AAU4YEG0-F1
#
_cell.length_a   1.000
_cell.length_b   1.000
_cell.length_c   1.000
_cell.angle_alpha   90.00
_cell.angle_beta   90.00
_cell.angle_gamma   90.00
#
_symmetry.space_group_name_H-M   'P 1'
#
loop_
_entity.id
_entity.type
_entity.pdbx_description
1 polymer ?
#
loop_
_entity_poly.entity_id
_entity_poly.type
_entity_poly.pdbx_seq_one_letter_code
_entity_poly.pdbx_strand_id
1 'polypeptide(L)'
;MSAKIFYIDDSGAVETGYVVYGWAAIDLEHWSAAMRCWLDFRKKLYADTGVPADFELHATKFLQGRGSPSTDPQWNRVKSNRGRVLQNALSAVATMPGTRVGAVWRQTTKTGSDYHAERSAVYERLLLGLDRTLGVDGDHGIIVMDGDGTDGSYQRGHRKLKLATRHIVEDPWFIGSHGSQPVQIADLLAYTAYQSVLQHPGKRFMWNWWNNLLPAAKGPYEI
;
A
#
# COMPACT_ATOMS: atom_id res chain seq x y z
N MET A 1 10.96 16.90 -15.93
CA MET A 1 11.51 15.54 -15.74
C MET A 1 11.81 15.38 -14.27
N SER A 2 10.94 14.67 -13.57
CA SER A 2 11.07 14.33 -12.16
C SER A 2 11.25 12.82 -12.00
N ALA A 3 11.70 12.40 -10.82
CA ALA A 3 11.80 11.01 -10.44
C ALA A 3 10.75 10.69 -9.38
N LYS A 4 10.17 9.49 -9.42
CA LYS A 4 9.20 9.02 -8.42
C LYS A 4 9.67 7.74 -7.75
N ILE A 5 9.32 7.59 -6.48
CA ILE A 5 9.46 6.31 -5.77
C ILE A 5 8.05 5.76 -5.57
N PHE A 6 7.80 4.58 -6.13
CA PHE A 6 6.56 3.84 -5.92
C PHE A 6 6.78 2.83 -4.80
N TYR A 7 5.98 2.89 -3.75
CA TYR A 7 5.89 1.87 -2.73
C TYR A 7 4.66 1.02 -3.01
N ILE A 8 4.82 -0.29 -3.15
CA ILE A 8 3.76 -1.21 -3.53
C ILE A 8 3.67 -2.34 -2.51
N ASP A 9 2.45 -2.70 -2.15
CA ASP A 9 2.15 -3.90 -1.39
C ASP A 9 0.87 -4.55 -1.91
N ASP A 10 0.65 -5.80 -1.53
CA ASP A 10 -0.49 -6.60 -1.95
C ASP A 10 -1.40 -7.03 -0.81
N SER A 11 -2.64 -7.27 -1.18
CA SER A 11 -3.66 -7.83 -0.31
C SER A 11 -4.58 -8.73 -1.12
N GLY A 12 -5.60 -9.28 -0.47
CA GLY A 12 -6.42 -10.32 -1.06
C GLY A 12 -6.10 -11.70 -0.49
N ALA A 13 -6.84 -12.69 -0.95
CA ALA A 13 -6.75 -14.05 -0.45
C ALA A 13 -7.35 -15.04 -1.45
N VAL A 14 -6.81 -16.26 -1.49
CA VAL A 14 -7.32 -17.33 -2.35
C VAL A 14 -8.78 -17.65 -2.00
N GLU A 15 -9.12 -17.62 -0.71
CA GLU A 15 -10.43 -17.96 -0.17
C GLU A 15 -11.51 -16.97 -0.62
N THR A 16 -11.14 -15.71 -0.87
CA THR A 16 -12.06 -14.69 -1.37
C THR A 16 -11.97 -14.49 -2.88
N GLY A 17 -10.92 -15.03 -3.50
CA GLY A 17 -10.64 -14.89 -4.92
C GLY A 17 -10.11 -13.53 -5.33
N TYR A 18 -9.84 -12.61 -4.40
CA TYR A 18 -9.36 -11.27 -4.74
C TYR A 18 -7.83 -11.22 -4.73
N VAL A 19 -7.26 -10.60 -5.76
CA VAL A 19 -5.88 -10.10 -5.79
C VAL A 19 -5.96 -8.58 -5.81
N VAL A 20 -5.27 -7.91 -4.88
CA VAL A 20 -5.28 -6.46 -4.76
C VAL A 20 -3.86 -5.95 -4.63
N TYR A 21 -3.51 -4.87 -5.34
CA TYR A 21 -2.27 -4.14 -5.13
C TYR A 21 -2.58 -2.69 -4.79
N GLY A 22 -2.04 -2.21 -3.67
CA GLY A 22 -2.05 -0.81 -3.27
C GLY A 22 -0.69 -0.18 -3.51
N TRP A 23 -0.67 1.10 -3.86
CA TRP A 23 0.58 1.81 -4.12
C TRP A 23 0.55 3.28 -3.69
N ALA A 24 1.70 3.78 -3.26
CA ALA A 24 1.98 5.19 -3.04
C ALA A 24 3.14 5.63 -3.93
N ALA A 25 2.93 6.61 -4.80
CA ALA A 25 3.94 7.26 -5.61
C ALA A 25 4.32 8.59 -4.95
N ILE A 26 5.59 8.75 -4.59
CA ILE A 26 6.11 9.98 -3.99
C ILE A 26 7.08 10.62 -4.97
N ASP A 27 6.82 11.87 -5.33
CA ASP A 27 7.76 12.68 -6.11
C ASP A 27 9.05 12.88 -5.30
N LEU A 28 10.20 12.55 -5.91
CA LEU A 28 11.49 12.48 -5.20
C LEU A 28 11.86 13.83 -4.57
N GLU A 29 11.56 14.93 -5.26
CA GLU A 29 11.73 16.30 -4.75
C GLU A 29 10.95 16.58 -3.46
N HIS A 30 9.81 15.90 -3.27
CA HIS A 30 8.93 16.08 -2.11
C HIS A 30 9.11 14.99 -1.07
N TRP A 31 10.00 14.02 -1.29
CA TRP A 31 10.13 12.83 -0.45
C TRP A 31 10.35 13.17 1.02
N SER A 32 11.26 14.11 1.32
CA SER A 32 11.53 14.53 2.70
C SER A 32 10.32 15.18 3.36
N ALA A 33 9.55 15.99 2.61
CA ALA A 33 8.35 16.65 3.12
C ALA A 33 7.21 15.65 3.34
N ALA A 34 7.02 14.71 2.42
CA ALA A 34 6.08 13.60 2.54
C ALA A 34 6.38 12.74 3.79
N MET A 35 7.66 12.36 3.97
CA MET A 35 8.08 11.58 5.13
C MET A 35 7.96 12.35 6.44
N ARG A 36 8.25 13.66 6.45
CA ARG A 36 8.03 14.48 7.64
C ARG A 36 6.55 14.53 8.02
N CYS A 37 5.64 14.71 7.06
CA CYS A 37 4.20 14.65 7.29
C CYS A 37 3.78 13.34 7.96
N TRP A 38 4.25 12.20 7.43
CA TRP A 38 3.98 10.89 8.02
C TRP A 38 4.57 10.74 9.43
N LEU A 39 5.83 11.13 9.64
CA LEU A 39 6.49 11.02 10.95
C LEU A 39 5.86 11.94 12.00
N ASP A 40 5.33 13.10 11.61
CA ASP A 40 4.60 13.98 12.52
C ASP A 40 3.26 13.36 12.93
N PHE A 41 2.58 12.65 12.02
CA PHE A 41 1.46 11.78 12.39
C PHE A 41 1.90 10.71 13.41
N ARG A 42 3.03 10.02 13.20
CA ARG A 42 3.53 8.98 14.12
C ARG A 42 3.85 9.55 15.51
N LYS A 43 4.46 10.74 15.59
CA LYS A 43 4.71 11.44 16.86
C LYS A 43 3.41 11.80 17.57
N LYS A 44 2.44 12.35 16.83
CA LYS A 44 1.14 12.69 17.39
C LYS A 44 0.40 11.45 17.89
N LEU A 45 0.44 10.36 17.13
CA LEU A 45 -0.13 9.09 17.53
C LEU A 45 0.45 8.62 18.87
N TYR A 46 1.78 8.67 19.03
CA TYR A 46 2.42 8.32 20.28
C TYR A 46 1.98 9.23 21.43
N ALA A 47 1.95 10.55 21.23
CA ALA A 47 1.50 11.49 22.25
C ALA A 47 0.04 11.26 22.68
N ASP A 48 -0.85 10.97 21.72
CA ASP A 48 -2.29 10.82 21.96
C ASP A 48 -2.66 9.43 22.52
N THR A 49 -1.88 8.40 22.19
CA THR A 49 -2.29 7.00 22.42
C THR A 49 -1.22 6.11 23.03
N GLY A 50 0.01 6.57 23.16
CA GLY A 50 1.14 5.76 23.62
C GLY A 50 1.59 4.69 22.62
N VAL A 51 1.10 4.68 21.36
CA VAL A 51 1.55 3.74 20.32
C VAL A 51 2.89 4.21 19.73
N PRO A 52 4.01 3.49 19.94
CA PRO A 52 5.33 3.92 19.49
C PRO A 52 5.47 4.03 17.96
N ALA A 53 6.36 4.91 17.50
CA ALA A 53 6.60 5.12 16.07
C ALA A 53 7.27 3.93 15.37
N ASP A 54 8.02 3.11 16.12
CA ASP A 54 8.62 1.85 15.70
C ASP A 54 7.67 0.65 15.80
N PHE A 55 6.50 0.79 16.42
CA PHE A 55 5.47 -0.25 16.37
C PHE A 55 4.84 -0.32 14.98
N GLU A 56 5.02 -1.44 14.30
CA GLU A 56 4.51 -1.68 12.94
C GLU A 56 2.97 -1.53 12.85
N LEU A 57 2.48 -0.71 11.92
CA LEU A 57 1.05 -0.55 11.63
C LEU A 57 0.54 -1.52 10.54
N HIS A 58 1.02 -2.76 10.53
CA HIS A 58 0.58 -3.73 9.52
C HIS A 58 -0.92 -3.99 9.64
N ALA A 59 -1.70 -3.53 8.66
CA ALA A 59 -3.15 -3.34 8.70
C ALA A 59 -3.89 -4.59 9.18
N THR A 60 -3.55 -5.75 8.62
CA THR A 60 -4.17 -7.03 8.98
C THR A 60 -3.90 -7.39 10.44
N LYS A 61 -2.63 -7.39 10.87
CA LYS A 61 -2.25 -7.74 12.25
C LYS A 61 -2.79 -6.73 13.24
N PHE A 62 -2.66 -5.44 12.92
CA PHE A 62 -3.09 -4.32 13.74
C PHE A 62 -4.61 -4.37 13.97
N LEU A 63 -5.43 -4.40 12.92
CA LEU A 63 -6.91 -4.40 13.07
C LEU A 63 -7.49 -5.67 13.67
N GLN A 64 -6.82 -6.81 13.49
CA GLN A 64 -7.25 -8.06 14.13
C GLN A 64 -7.04 -8.06 15.64
N GLY A 65 -6.31 -7.06 16.18
CA GLY A 65 -6.07 -6.95 17.61
C GLY A 65 -4.79 -7.65 18.08
N ARG A 66 -3.88 -8.01 17.17
CA ARG A 66 -2.62 -8.66 17.55
C ARG A 66 -1.70 -7.68 18.27
N GLY A 67 -0.99 -8.16 19.29
CA GLY A 67 -0.04 -7.39 20.10
C GLY A 67 -0.69 -6.33 21.02
N SER A 68 0.15 -5.64 21.78
CA SER A 68 -0.22 -4.54 22.68
C SER A 68 0.46 -3.26 22.19
N PRO A 69 -0.09 -2.61 21.14
CA PRO A 69 0.59 -1.51 20.44
C PRO A 69 0.81 -0.27 21.31
N SER A 70 -0.07 -0.02 22.28
CA SER A 70 0.02 1.15 23.15
C SER A 70 0.72 0.81 24.47
N THR A 71 1.47 1.77 25.01
CA THR A 71 1.98 1.72 26.39
C THR A 71 0.87 1.83 27.45
N ASP A 72 -0.34 2.25 27.07
CA ASP A 72 -1.53 2.26 27.91
C ASP A 72 -2.34 0.95 27.75
N PRO A 73 -2.42 0.10 28.79
CA PRO A 73 -3.22 -1.11 28.76
C PRO A 73 -4.72 -0.89 28.54
N GLN A 74 -5.29 0.26 28.97
CA GLN A 74 -6.71 0.55 28.77
C GLN A 74 -7.01 0.84 27.30
N TRP A 75 -6.10 1.56 26.63
CA TRP A 75 -6.19 1.77 25.18
C TRP A 75 -6.24 0.45 24.42
N ASN A 76 -5.38 -0.51 24.78
CA ASN A 76 -5.25 -1.82 24.13
C ASN A 76 -6.51 -2.69 24.26
N ARG A 77 -7.33 -2.48 25.30
CA ARG A 77 -8.59 -3.21 25.52
C ARG A 77 -9.71 -2.76 24.57
N VAL A 78 -9.60 -1.59 23.96
CA VAL A 78 -10.64 -1.00 23.12
C VAL A 78 -10.30 -1.19 21.64
N LYS A 79 -10.84 -2.24 21.01
CA LYS A 79 -10.55 -2.61 19.61
C LYS A 79 -10.82 -1.49 18.60
N SER A 80 -11.85 -0.68 18.82
CA SER A 80 -12.21 0.44 17.94
C SER A 80 -11.13 1.51 17.85
N ASN A 81 -10.27 1.64 18.87
CA ASN A 81 -9.14 2.58 18.82
C ASN A 81 -8.21 2.29 17.63
N ARG A 82 -7.99 1.02 17.30
CA ARG A 82 -7.16 0.63 16.17
C ARG A 82 -7.75 1.08 14.83
N GLY A 83 -9.07 0.99 14.70
CA GLY A 83 -9.77 1.52 13.54
C GLY A 83 -9.62 3.03 13.40
N ARG A 84 -9.66 3.77 14.51
CA ARG A 84 -9.43 5.23 14.52
C ARG A 84 -7.99 5.60 14.14
N VAL A 85 -7.00 4.85 14.62
CA VAL A 85 -5.58 5.05 14.24
C VAL A 85 -5.40 4.91 12.73
N LEU A 86 -6.00 3.89 12.12
CA LEU A 86 -5.88 3.69 10.67
C LEU A 86 -6.61 4.74 9.85
N GLN A 87 -7.76 5.23 10.30
CA GLN A 87 -8.42 6.36 9.65
C GLN A 87 -7.54 7.62 9.68
N ASN A 88 -6.91 7.89 10.83
CA ASN A 88 -5.97 9.01 10.96
C ASN A 88 -4.72 8.80 10.10
N ALA A 89 -4.22 7.56 9.98
CA ALA A 89 -3.11 7.22 9.11
C ALA A 89 -3.45 7.49 7.63
N LEU A 90 -4.60 7.02 7.15
CA LEU A 90 -5.06 7.28 5.78
C LEU A 90 -5.26 8.77 5.53
N SER A 91 -5.80 9.51 6.52
CA SER A 91 -5.95 10.96 6.42
C SER A 91 -4.59 11.67 6.34
N ALA A 92 -3.58 11.21 7.08
CA ALA A 92 -2.22 11.74 6.97
C ALA A 92 -1.65 11.49 5.57
N VAL A 93 -1.80 10.26 5.04
CA VAL A 93 -1.38 9.89 3.68
C VAL A 93 -2.01 10.79 2.62
N ALA A 94 -3.32 11.08 2.74
CA ALA A 94 -4.02 11.97 1.82
C ALA A 94 -3.45 13.40 1.79
N THR A 95 -2.73 13.81 2.83
CA THR A 95 -2.15 15.17 2.95
C THR A 95 -0.65 15.20 2.69
N MET A 96 -0.01 14.07 2.38
CA MET A 96 1.43 14.01 2.15
C MET A 96 1.82 14.80 0.86
N PRO A 97 2.73 15.79 0.95
CA PRO A 97 3.17 16.56 -0.21
C PRO A 97 3.75 15.67 -1.33
N GLY A 98 3.40 15.98 -2.59
CA GLY A 98 3.92 15.24 -3.75
C GLY A 98 3.58 13.75 -3.78
N THR A 99 2.56 13.32 -3.02
CA THR A 99 2.16 11.92 -2.91
C THR A 99 0.89 11.68 -3.70
N ARG A 100 0.90 10.65 -4.54
CA ARG A 100 -0.28 10.10 -5.22
C ARG A 100 -0.45 8.68 -4.73
N VAL A 101 -1.68 8.25 -4.52
CA VAL A 101 -1.96 6.87 -4.11
C VAL A 101 -2.97 6.24 -5.03
N GLY A 102 -2.94 4.92 -5.10
CA GLY A 102 -3.96 4.18 -5.82
C GLY A 102 -3.96 2.69 -5.53
N ALA A 103 -4.93 2.01 -6.11
CA ALA A 103 -5.05 0.57 -6.03
C ALA A 103 -5.68 -0.03 -7.28
N VAL A 104 -5.35 -1.29 -7.54
CA VAL A 104 -5.94 -2.12 -8.59
C VAL A 104 -6.31 -3.46 -8.01
N TRP A 105 -7.28 -4.13 -8.61
CA TRP A 105 -7.70 -5.45 -8.17
C TRP A 105 -8.16 -6.33 -9.33
N ARG A 106 -8.28 -7.63 -9.05
CA ARG A 106 -8.95 -8.61 -9.89
C ARG A 106 -9.61 -9.66 -8.99
N GLN A 107 -10.78 -10.14 -9.39
CA GLN A 107 -11.37 -11.34 -8.79
C GLN A 107 -11.16 -12.55 -9.70
N THR A 108 -10.87 -13.70 -9.10
CA THR A 108 -10.61 -14.96 -9.78
C THR A 108 -11.15 -16.13 -8.96
N THR A 109 -11.50 -17.22 -9.64
CA THR A 109 -11.84 -18.50 -9.00
C THR A 109 -10.66 -19.46 -8.96
N LYS A 110 -9.49 -19.05 -9.48
CA LYS A 110 -8.27 -19.86 -9.51
C LYS A 110 -7.71 -20.05 -8.11
N THR A 111 -7.07 -21.19 -7.89
CA THR A 111 -6.44 -21.56 -6.62
C THR A 111 -5.02 -22.08 -6.86
N GLY A 112 -4.24 -22.27 -5.80
CA GLY A 112 -2.88 -22.82 -5.89
C GLY A 112 -1.97 -22.01 -6.83
N SER A 113 -1.19 -22.71 -7.67
CA SER A 113 -0.27 -22.09 -8.63
C SER A 113 -0.96 -21.12 -9.59
N ASP A 114 -2.21 -21.41 -9.97
CA ASP A 114 -2.95 -20.59 -10.92
C ASP A 114 -3.39 -19.26 -10.31
N TYR A 115 -3.67 -19.24 -8.99
CA TYR A 115 -3.88 -17.99 -8.26
C TYR A 115 -2.60 -17.16 -8.20
N HIS A 116 -1.45 -17.77 -7.94
CA HIS A 116 -0.16 -17.06 -7.95
C HIS A 116 0.19 -16.50 -9.34
N ALA A 117 -0.19 -17.22 -10.41
CA ALA A 117 -0.08 -16.72 -11.77
C ALA A 117 -0.99 -15.50 -12.02
N GLU A 118 -2.23 -15.51 -11.50
CA GLU A 118 -3.11 -14.33 -11.55
C GLU A 118 -2.52 -13.15 -10.78
N ARG A 119 -2.00 -13.39 -9.57
CA ARG A 119 -1.33 -12.36 -8.77
C ARG A 119 -0.19 -11.70 -9.55
N SER A 120 0.65 -12.52 -10.18
CA SER A 120 1.72 -12.04 -11.07
C SER A 120 1.17 -11.23 -12.26
N ALA A 121 0.09 -11.69 -12.90
CA ALA A 121 -0.51 -11.01 -14.05
C ALA A 121 -1.12 -9.65 -13.67
N VAL A 122 -1.76 -9.55 -12.51
CA VAL A 122 -2.29 -8.27 -11.98
C VAL A 122 -1.15 -7.31 -11.69
N TYR A 123 -0.04 -7.77 -11.10
CA TYR A 123 1.15 -6.95 -10.91
C TYR A 123 1.73 -6.45 -12.25
N GLU A 124 1.88 -7.32 -13.24
CA GLU A 124 2.38 -6.91 -14.58
C GLU A 124 1.50 -5.83 -15.22
N ARG A 125 0.18 -5.93 -15.04
CA ARG A 125 -0.79 -4.96 -15.56
C ARG A 125 -0.72 -3.63 -14.81
N LEU A 126 -0.55 -3.66 -13.49
CA LEU A 126 -0.26 -2.46 -12.68
C LEU A 126 1.02 -1.79 -13.19
N LEU A 127 2.10 -2.56 -13.31
CA LEU A 127 3.41 -2.10 -13.74
C LEU A 127 3.34 -1.38 -15.09
N LEU A 128 2.67 -1.97 -16.08
CA LEU A 128 2.44 -1.35 -17.39
C LEU A 128 1.64 -0.05 -17.31
N GLY A 129 0.67 0.05 -16.40
CA GLY A 129 -0.10 1.27 -16.16
C GLY A 129 0.74 2.39 -15.55
N LEU A 130 1.57 2.05 -14.56
CA LEU A 130 2.51 3.01 -13.94
C LEU A 130 3.57 3.48 -14.93
N ASP A 131 4.19 2.56 -15.68
CA ASP A 131 5.20 2.86 -16.71
C ASP A 131 4.65 3.79 -17.79
N ARG A 132 3.43 3.52 -18.28
CA ARG A 132 2.74 4.39 -19.24
C ARG A 132 2.48 5.78 -18.67
N THR A 133 2.05 5.86 -17.40
CA THR A 133 1.79 7.15 -16.75
C THR A 133 3.08 7.97 -16.66
N LEU A 134 4.18 7.35 -16.25
CA LEU A 134 5.50 8.00 -16.23
C LEU A 134 5.92 8.46 -17.63
N GLY A 135 5.68 7.66 -18.66
CA GLY A 135 6.00 8.03 -20.04
C GLY A 135 5.20 9.22 -20.57
N VAL A 136 3.92 9.32 -20.22
CA VAL A 136 3.08 10.49 -20.53
C VAL A 136 3.58 11.74 -19.80
N ASP A 137 3.97 11.59 -18.53
CA ASP A 137 4.48 12.69 -17.69
C ASP A 137 5.93 13.10 -18.07
N GLY A 138 6.65 12.27 -18.83
CA GLY A 138 8.08 12.46 -19.11
C GLY A 138 8.97 12.25 -17.88
N ASP A 139 8.50 11.46 -16.92
CA ASP A 139 9.14 11.16 -15.65
C ASP A 139 9.77 9.77 -15.64
N HIS A 140 10.58 9.48 -14.63
CA HIS A 140 11.08 8.13 -14.36
C HIS A 140 10.69 7.68 -12.96
N GLY A 141 10.69 6.37 -12.71
CA GLY A 141 10.32 5.85 -11.41
C GLY A 141 11.09 4.60 -11.01
N ILE A 142 11.24 4.39 -9.70
CA ILE A 142 11.69 3.12 -9.13
C ILE A 142 10.55 2.50 -8.33
N ILE A 143 10.53 1.17 -8.22
CA ILE A 143 9.57 0.46 -7.38
C ILE A 143 10.29 -0.10 -6.16
N VAL A 144 9.70 0.15 -5.00
CA VAL A 144 9.99 -0.47 -3.72
C VAL A 144 8.80 -1.32 -3.33
N MET A 145 9.04 -2.57 -2.97
CA MET A 145 7.98 -3.55 -2.71
C MET A 145 8.18 -4.26 -1.36
N ASP A 146 7.08 -4.59 -0.68
CA ASP A 146 7.19 -5.49 0.48
C ASP A 146 7.64 -6.89 0.04
N GLY A 147 8.41 -7.55 0.90
CA GLY A 147 8.96 -8.88 0.67
C GLY A 147 10.47 -8.96 0.80
N ASP A 148 11.00 -10.12 0.45
CA ASP A 148 12.42 -10.49 0.56
C ASP A 148 13.09 -10.79 -0.79
N GLY A 149 12.35 -10.59 -1.89
CA GLY A 149 12.80 -10.81 -3.26
C GLY A 149 12.89 -12.27 -3.70
N THR A 150 12.40 -13.22 -2.89
CA THR A 150 12.38 -14.64 -3.25
C THR A 150 11.38 -14.98 -4.35
N ASP A 151 10.30 -14.20 -4.47
CA ASP A 151 9.34 -14.32 -5.57
C ASP A 151 9.88 -13.68 -6.85
N GLY A 152 10.49 -14.52 -7.70
CA GLY A 152 11.05 -14.13 -8.99
C GLY A 152 10.05 -13.54 -10.00
N SER A 153 8.74 -13.60 -9.74
CA SER A 153 7.71 -13.12 -10.68
C SER A 153 7.77 -11.62 -10.88
N TYR A 154 8.10 -10.87 -9.84
CA TYR A 154 8.18 -9.41 -9.88
C TYR A 154 9.32 -8.92 -10.76
N GLN A 155 10.53 -9.49 -10.63
CA GLN A 155 11.66 -9.17 -11.52
C GLN A 155 11.34 -9.57 -12.97
N ARG A 156 10.70 -10.73 -13.19
CA ARG A 156 10.27 -11.13 -14.54
C ARG A 156 9.29 -10.13 -15.15
N GLY A 157 8.37 -9.58 -14.36
CA GLY A 157 7.45 -8.53 -14.80
C GLY A 157 8.18 -7.27 -15.27
N HIS A 158 9.17 -6.80 -14.50
CA HIS A 158 10.00 -5.64 -14.87
C HIS A 158 10.79 -5.87 -16.17
N ARG A 159 11.37 -7.05 -16.34
CA ARG A 159 12.16 -7.40 -17.52
C ARG A 159 11.32 -7.56 -18.80
N LYS A 160 10.00 -7.65 -18.69
CA LYS A 160 9.07 -7.60 -19.85
C LYS A 160 8.84 -6.18 -20.37
N LEU A 161 9.15 -5.14 -19.60
CA LEU A 161 9.04 -3.77 -20.07
C LEU A 161 10.04 -3.52 -21.22
N LYS A 162 9.58 -2.84 -22.27
CA LYS A 162 10.41 -2.56 -23.45
C LYS A 162 11.45 -1.50 -23.10
N LEU A 163 12.74 -1.85 -23.14
CA LEU A 163 13.83 -0.93 -22.78
C LEU A 163 13.77 0.41 -23.54
N ALA A 164 13.40 0.39 -24.82
CA ALA A 164 13.30 1.59 -25.66
C ALA A 164 12.25 2.62 -25.19
N THR A 165 11.29 2.20 -24.37
CA THR A 165 10.17 3.04 -23.92
C THR A 165 9.88 2.92 -22.43
N ARG A 166 10.68 2.17 -21.67
CA ARG A 166 10.42 1.98 -20.23
C ARG A 166 10.86 3.23 -19.47
N HIS A 167 10.02 3.65 -18.54
CA HIS A 167 10.26 4.76 -17.63
C HIS A 167 10.44 4.28 -16.19
N ILE A 168 10.02 3.06 -15.87
CA ILE A 168 10.39 2.40 -14.62
C ILE A 168 11.83 1.90 -14.74
N VAL A 169 12.68 2.27 -13.81
CA VAL A 169 14.11 1.95 -13.77
C VAL A 169 14.34 0.70 -12.92
N GLU A 170 15.17 -0.21 -13.43
CA GLU A 170 15.60 -1.46 -12.78
C GLU A 170 14.50 -2.45 -12.34
N ASP A 171 14.93 -3.58 -11.78
CA ASP A 171 14.08 -4.53 -11.04
C ASP A 171 13.59 -3.89 -9.71
N PRO A 172 12.51 -4.39 -9.08
CA PRO A 172 11.98 -3.78 -7.86
C PRO A 172 12.93 -3.99 -6.67
N TRP A 173 13.00 -2.99 -5.79
CA TRP A 173 13.74 -3.07 -4.53
C TRP A 173 12.85 -3.61 -3.42
N PHE A 174 13.19 -4.78 -2.89
CA PHE A 174 12.47 -5.38 -1.77
C PHE A 174 12.94 -4.85 -0.41
N ILE A 175 11.99 -4.39 0.41
CA ILE A 175 12.20 -3.95 1.78
C ILE A 175 11.03 -4.42 2.63
N GLY A 176 11.31 -5.18 3.70
CA GLY A 176 10.28 -5.63 4.63
C GLY A 176 9.55 -4.47 5.32
N SER A 177 8.22 -4.57 5.40
CA SER A 177 7.31 -3.59 6.03
C SER A 177 7.71 -3.20 7.46
N HIS A 178 8.23 -4.11 8.28
CA HIS A 178 8.68 -3.81 9.64
C HIS A 178 9.73 -2.69 9.70
N GLY A 179 10.60 -2.60 8.70
CA GLY A 179 11.68 -1.61 8.64
C GLY A 179 11.38 -0.35 7.83
N SER A 180 10.21 -0.26 7.17
CA SER A 180 9.94 0.78 6.17
C SER A 180 8.57 1.41 6.34
N GLN A 181 8.56 2.65 6.83
CA GLN A 181 7.33 3.44 7.00
C GLN A 181 6.57 3.64 5.67
N PRO A 182 7.22 3.92 4.52
CA PRO A 182 6.52 3.98 3.23
C PRO A 182 5.91 2.66 2.76
N VAL A 183 6.55 1.51 3.05
CA VAL A 183 6.00 0.19 2.71
C VAL A 183 4.78 -0.10 3.60
N GLN A 184 4.81 0.29 4.88
CA GLN A 184 3.62 0.23 5.73
C GLN A 184 2.47 1.09 5.18
N ILE A 185 2.75 2.27 4.61
CA ILE A 185 1.71 3.05 3.90
C ILE A 185 1.11 2.23 2.74
N ALA A 186 1.93 1.54 1.95
CA ALA A 186 1.45 0.69 0.88
C ALA A 186 0.57 -0.48 1.38
N ASP A 187 0.95 -1.15 2.49
CA ASP A 187 0.12 -2.17 3.16
C ASP A 187 -1.24 -1.60 3.57
N LEU A 188 -1.26 -0.40 4.17
CA LEU A 188 -2.51 0.27 4.56
C LEU A 188 -3.42 0.52 3.35
N LEU A 189 -2.85 0.96 2.24
CA LEU A 189 -3.58 1.20 0.99
C LEU A 189 -4.12 -0.11 0.41
N ALA A 190 -3.28 -1.14 0.29
CA ALA A 190 -3.67 -2.44 -0.24
C ALA A 190 -4.79 -3.07 0.58
N TYR A 191 -4.67 -3.06 1.92
CA TYR A 191 -5.70 -3.58 2.81
C TYR A 191 -6.99 -2.76 2.75
N THR A 192 -6.91 -1.44 2.70
CA THR A 192 -8.10 -0.56 2.62
C THR A 192 -8.83 -0.76 1.29
N ALA A 193 -8.10 -0.84 0.17
CA ALA A 193 -8.67 -1.17 -1.13
C ALA A 193 -9.35 -2.54 -1.11
N TYR A 194 -8.69 -3.56 -0.54
CA TYR A 194 -9.25 -4.90 -0.42
C TYR A 194 -10.56 -4.92 0.37
N GLN A 195 -10.62 -4.25 1.53
CA GLN A 195 -11.87 -4.18 2.30
C GLN A 195 -12.96 -3.35 1.62
N SER A 196 -12.60 -2.40 0.76
CA SER A 196 -13.54 -1.62 -0.06
C SER A 196 -14.19 -2.46 -1.15
N VAL A 197 -13.44 -3.36 -1.81
CA VAL A 197 -13.94 -4.18 -2.92
C VAL A 197 -14.57 -5.50 -2.46
N LEU A 198 -13.97 -6.17 -1.47
CA LEU A 198 -14.50 -7.43 -0.91
C LEU A 198 -15.81 -7.19 -0.15
N GLN A 199 -15.90 -6.04 0.54
CA GLN A 199 -17.00 -5.72 1.44
C GLN A 199 -17.30 -6.83 2.46
N HIS A 200 -16.25 -7.35 3.14
CA HIS A 200 -16.44 -8.39 4.14
C HIS A 200 -17.38 -7.91 5.27
N PRO A 201 -18.43 -8.67 5.66
CA PRO A 201 -19.43 -8.24 6.66
C PRO A 201 -18.83 -7.79 7.99
N GLY A 202 -17.83 -8.52 8.49
CA GLY A 202 -17.11 -8.19 9.74
C GLY A 202 -16.23 -6.92 9.65
N LYS A 203 -16.17 -6.28 8.47
CA LYS A 203 -15.36 -5.09 8.18
C LYS A 203 -16.20 -3.96 7.58
N ARG A 204 -17.51 -3.97 7.80
CA ARG A 204 -18.46 -2.95 7.31
C ARG A 204 -18.05 -1.51 7.62
N PHE A 205 -17.41 -1.28 8.76
CA PHE A 205 -16.93 0.04 9.14
C PHE A 205 -15.85 0.60 8.21
N MET A 206 -15.19 -0.25 7.39
CA MET A 206 -14.11 0.13 6.47
C MET A 206 -14.54 0.30 5.01
N TRP A 207 -15.73 -0.18 4.61
CA TRP A 207 -16.09 -0.30 3.19
C TRP A 207 -15.98 1.01 2.40
N ASN A 208 -16.21 2.15 3.06
CA ASN A 208 -16.17 3.47 2.42
C ASN A 208 -14.88 4.25 2.73
N TRP A 209 -13.92 3.66 3.44
CA TRP A 209 -12.71 4.38 3.84
C TRP A 209 -11.88 4.85 2.65
N TRP A 210 -11.77 4.02 1.62
CA TRP A 210 -11.03 4.39 0.41
C TRP A 210 -11.55 5.71 -0.18
N ASN A 211 -12.85 5.78 -0.48
CA ASN A 211 -13.46 6.96 -1.09
C ASN A 211 -13.53 8.17 -0.14
N ASN A 212 -13.79 7.93 1.14
CA ASN A 212 -14.00 9.02 2.10
C ASN A 212 -12.70 9.64 2.61
N LEU A 213 -11.65 8.84 2.80
CA LEU A 213 -10.39 9.28 3.41
C LEU A 213 -9.29 9.54 2.38
N LEU A 214 -9.42 8.97 1.17
CA LEU A 214 -8.48 9.18 0.07
C LEU A 214 -9.22 9.68 -1.18
N PRO A 215 -9.91 10.84 -1.13
CA PRO A 215 -10.77 11.30 -2.23
C PRO A 215 -10.02 11.57 -3.54
N ALA A 216 -8.70 11.79 -3.48
CA ALA A 216 -7.84 11.98 -4.65
C ALA A 216 -7.14 10.68 -5.11
N ALA A 217 -7.39 9.54 -4.46
CA ALA A 217 -6.79 8.26 -4.82
C ALA A 217 -7.31 7.75 -6.16
N LYS A 218 -6.44 7.09 -6.91
CA LYS A 218 -6.83 6.32 -8.10
C LYS A 218 -7.34 4.93 -7.67
N GLY A 219 -8.56 4.58 -8.01
CA GLY A 219 -9.09 3.23 -7.83
C GLY A 219 -9.97 3.08 -6.59
N PRO A 220 -10.17 1.85 -6.09
CA PRO A 220 -9.61 0.60 -6.62
C PRO A 220 -10.32 0.25 -7.94
N TYR A 221 -9.59 0.08 -9.03
CA TYR A 221 -10.17 -0.32 -10.33
C TYR A 221 -9.82 -1.77 -10.65
N GLU A 222 -10.71 -2.46 -11.34
CA GLU A 222 -10.46 -3.81 -11.85
C GLU A 222 -9.55 -3.77 -13.09
N ILE A 223 -8.60 -4.71 -13.21
CA ILE A 223 -7.57 -4.71 -14.31
C ILE A 223 -7.35 -6.04 -15.02
#